data_AF-A0A382STN8-F1
#
_entry.id   AF-A0A382STN8-F1
#
_cell.length_a   1.000
_cell.length_b   1.000
_cell.length_c   1.000
_cell.angle_alpha   90.00
_cell.angle_beta   90.00
_cell.angle_gamma   90.00
#
_symmetry.space_group_name_H-M   'P 1'
#
loop_
_entity.id
_entity.type
_entity.pdbx_description
1 polymer ?
#
loop_
_entity_poly.entity_id
_entity_poly.type
_entity_poly.pdbx_seq_one_letter_code
_entity_poly.pdbx_strand_id
1 'polypeptide(L)'
;IVTATTTATTFLKFGSAASAGTLIRADVSYLRLTNLDDTNFVTVGLSDDSADTAYFKLEKGQSIIIGGTDEGPQVDIHASAGAFAAWASVDSLILDADTASCDVEIFAAMT
;
A
#
# COMPACT_ATOMS: atom_id res chain seq x y z
N ILE A 1 7.75 10.28 -5.02
CA ILE A 1 6.40 10.70 -5.47
C ILE A 1 6.12 9.95 -6.75
N VAL A 2 4.92 9.38 -6.86
CA VAL A 2 4.43 8.63 -8.02
C VAL A 2 3.09 9.22 -8.46
N THR A 3 2.73 8.99 -9.71
CA THR A 3 1.42 9.40 -10.24
C THR A 3 0.50 8.19 -10.26
N ALA A 4 -0.51 8.18 -9.39
CA ALA A 4 -1.60 7.21 -9.44
C ALA A 4 -2.60 7.66 -10.50
N THR A 5 -2.96 6.78 -11.43
CA THR A 5 -3.96 7.07 -12.49
C THR A 5 -5.30 6.45 -12.13
N THR A 6 -6.31 6.63 -13.00
CA THR A 6 -7.63 5.98 -12.89
C THR A 6 -7.60 4.51 -13.35
N THR A 7 -6.44 3.86 -13.17
CA THR A 7 -6.23 2.45 -13.48
C THR A 7 -5.35 1.89 -12.37
N ALA A 8 -5.94 1.02 -11.56
CA ALA A 8 -5.27 0.32 -10.49
C ALA A 8 -3.92 -0.27 -10.97
N THR A 9 -2.85 0.20 -10.34
CA THR A 9 -1.47 -0.15 -10.72
C THR A 9 -0.69 -0.51 -9.46
N THR A 10 0.15 -1.55 -9.54
CA THR A 10 1.10 -1.90 -8.48
C THR A 10 2.30 -0.96 -8.52
N PHE A 11 2.54 -0.22 -7.44
CA PHE A 11 3.64 0.75 -7.34
C PHE A 11 4.83 0.26 -6.52
N LEU A 12 4.61 -0.69 -5.61
CA LEU A 12 5.65 -1.24 -4.74
C LEU A 12 5.35 -2.70 -4.44
N LYS A 13 6.40 -3.52 -4.38
CA LYS A 13 6.34 -4.91 -3.94
C LYS A 13 7.20 -5.13 -2.69
N PHE A 14 6.90 -6.18 -1.95
CA PHE A 14 7.64 -6.61 -0.77
C PHE A 14 8.03 -8.08 -0.90
N GLY A 15 9.32 -8.36 -0.88
CA GLY A 15 9.86 -9.72 -1.03
C GLY A 15 10.93 -10.05 0.00
N SER A 16 11.51 -11.25 -0.10
CA SER A 16 12.66 -11.66 0.71
C SER A 16 14.00 -11.11 0.20
N ALA A 17 14.01 -10.54 -1.00
CA ALA A 17 15.19 -9.97 -1.64
C ALA A 17 14.84 -8.66 -2.35
N ALA A 18 15.77 -7.71 -2.31
CA ALA A 18 15.64 -6.46 -3.04
C ALA A 18 15.71 -6.70 -4.56
N SER A 19 14.82 -6.06 -5.31
CA SER A 19 14.86 -6.00 -6.77
C SER A 19 14.22 -4.70 -7.26
N ALA A 20 14.21 -4.46 -8.57
CA ALA A 20 13.58 -3.26 -9.11
C ALA A 20 12.10 -3.19 -8.71
N GLY A 21 11.71 -2.15 -7.98
CA GLY A 21 10.35 -1.97 -7.46
C GLY A 21 9.97 -2.89 -6.29
N THR A 22 10.93 -3.60 -5.68
CA THR A 22 10.69 -4.51 -4.55
C THR A 22 11.59 -4.17 -3.36
N LEU A 23 10.99 -3.94 -2.19
CA LEU A 23 11.69 -3.79 -0.92
C LEU A 23 11.82 -5.14 -0.21
N ILE A 24 12.87 -5.29 0.61
CA ILE A 24 12.97 -6.42 1.53
C ILE A 24 11.95 -6.20 2.63
N ARG A 25 10.98 -7.10 2.73
CA ARG A 25 9.82 -6.95 3.62
C ARG A 25 10.21 -6.78 5.09
N ALA A 26 11.09 -7.64 5.57
CA ALA A 26 11.55 -7.67 6.96
C ALA A 26 12.31 -6.40 7.38
N ASP A 27 12.84 -5.64 6.41
CA ASP A 27 13.60 -4.42 6.69
C ASP A 27 12.68 -3.18 6.77
N VAL A 28 11.38 -3.29 6.43
CA VAL A 28 10.46 -2.14 6.44
C VAL A 28 9.96 -1.89 7.86
N SER A 29 10.37 -0.76 8.45
CA SER A 29 9.87 -0.29 9.75
C SER A 29 8.45 0.27 9.67
N TYR A 30 8.19 1.10 8.65
CA TYR A 30 6.85 1.60 8.34
C TYR A 30 6.77 2.13 6.91
N LEU A 31 5.56 2.13 6.36
CA LEU A 31 5.19 2.87 5.16
C LEU A 31 4.38 4.09 5.55
N ARG A 32 4.66 5.23 4.91
CA ARG A 32 3.77 6.39 4.91
C ARG A 32 3.38 6.71 3.49
N LEU A 33 2.08 6.79 3.25
CA LEU A 33 1.50 7.23 1.99
C LEU A 33 0.84 8.59 2.24
N THR A 34 1.10 9.57 1.37
CA THR A 34 0.43 10.88 1.42
C THR A 34 -0.18 11.18 0.06
N ASN A 35 -1.48 11.42 0.02
CA ASN A 35 -2.14 11.95 -1.17
C ASN A 35 -1.88 13.46 -1.23
N LEU A 36 -1.07 13.89 -2.20
CA LEU A 36 -0.70 15.29 -2.41
C LEU A 36 -1.68 16.03 -3.31
N ASP A 37 -2.76 15.37 -3.78
CA ASP A 37 -3.81 16.03 -4.53
C ASP A 37 -4.65 16.97 -3.65
N ASP A 38 -5.25 17.98 -4.28
CA ASP A 38 -6.07 19.02 -3.62
C ASP A 38 -7.59 18.78 -3.79
N THR A 39 -7.98 17.77 -4.56
CA THR A 39 -9.37 17.56 -5.02
C THR A 39 -9.83 16.12 -4.98
N ASN A 40 -9.00 15.18 -5.41
CA ASN A 40 -9.35 13.80 -5.69
C ASN A 40 -8.79 12.86 -4.60
N PHE A 41 -9.45 11.72 -4.38
CA PHE A 41 -8.96 10.71 -3.43
C PHE A 41 -8.24 9.57 -4.17
N VAL A 42 -7.44 8.82 -3.41
CA VAL A 42 -6.76 7.62 -3.89
C VAL A 42 -7.23 6.43 -3.07
N THR A 43 -7.61 5.35 -3.75
CA THR A 43 -7.80 4.04 -3.13
C THR A 43 -6.43 3.38 -3.00
N VAL A 44 -6.05 3.07 -1.76
CA VAL A 44 -4.83 2.36 -1.43
C VAL A 44 -5.19 0.89 -1.20
N GLY A 45 -4.73 0.02 -2.09
CA GLY A 45 -4.84 -1.42 -1.95
C GLY A 45 -3.55 -2.03 -1.40
N LEU A 46 -3.67 -2.90 -0.40
CA LEU A 46 -2.60 -3.76 0.08
C LEU A 46 -3.02 -5.20 -0.25
N SER A 47 -2.21 -5.89 -1.06
CA SER A 47 -2.51 -7.28 -1.46
C SER A 47 -1.46 -8.24 -0.92
N ASP A 48 -1.87 -9.48 -0.72
CA ASP A 48 -0.95 -10.60 -0.59
C ASP A 48 -0.70 -11.27 -1.97
N ASP A 49 0.14 -12.30 -2.00
CA ASP A 49 0.40 -13.12 -3.21
C ASP A 49 -0.82 -13.99 -3.64
N SER A 50 -1.83 -14.11 -2.79
CA SER A 50 -3.10 -14.81 -3.08
C SER A 50 -4.14 -13.90 -3.76
N ALA A 51 -3.82 -12.63 -3.98
CA ALA A 51 -4.70 -11.58 -4.47
C ALA A 51 -5.86 -11.23 -3.50
N ASP A 52 -5.74 -11.61 -2.24
CA ASP A 52 -6.59 -11.08 -1.19
C ASP A 52 -6.21 -9.60 -0.98
N THR A 53 -7.16 -8.74 -0.59
CA THR A 53 -6.89 -7.29 -0.49
C THR A 53 -7.47 -6.64 0.75
N ALA A 54 -6.73 -5.67 1.28
CA ALA A 54 -7.22 -4.66 2.21
C ALA A 54 -7.20 -3.30 1.53
N TYR A 55 -8.25 -2.50 1.73
CA TYR A 55 -8.38 -1.19 1.09
C TYR A 55 -8.51 -0.07 2.11
N PHE A 56 -7.82 1.02 1.84
CA PHE A 56 -7.96 2.29 2.54
C PHE A 56 -8.33 3.37 1.55
N LYS A 57 -9.29 4.21 1.92
CA LYS A 57 -9.54 5.46 1.21
C LYS A 57 -8.61 6.53 1.76
N LEU A 58 -7.75 7.10 0.92
CA LEU A 58 -6.86 8.19 1.28
C LEU A 58 -7.36 9.48 0.63
N GLU A 59 -8.09 10.29 1.42
CA GLU A 59 -8.59 11.58 0.93
C GLU A 59 -7.44 12.53 0.62
N LYS A 60 -7.74 13.56 -0.16
CA LYS A 60 -6.82 14.64 -0.48
C LYS A 60 -6.11 15.23 0.75
N GLY A 61 -4.81 15.45 0.63
CA GLY A 61 -3.96 15.96 1.71
C GLY A 61 -3.78 15.04 2.92
N GLN A 62 -4.37 13.83 2.93
CA GLN A 62 -4.22 12.89 4.04
C GLN A 62 -2.97 12.04 3.90
N SER A 63 -2.49 11.57 5.06
CA SER A 63 -1.50 10.52 5.15
C SER A 63 -2.05 9.30 5.89
N ILE A 64 -1.61 8.11 5.48
CA ILE A 64 -1.75 6.87 6.24
C ILE A 64 -0.37 6.32 6.55
N ILE A 65 -0.21 5.76 7.76
CA ILE A 65 1.02 5.09 8.18
C ILE A 65 0.68 3.64 8.48
N ILE A 66 1.43 2.72 7.86
CA ILE A 66 1.30 1.27 8.06
C ILE A 66 2.60 0.79 8.70
N GLY A 67 2.51 0.31 9.94
CA GLY A 67 3.67 -0.22 10.65
C GLY A 67 4.16 -1.52 10.04
N GLY A 68 5.47 -1.71 10.05
CA GLY A 68 6.10 -3.00 9.80
C GLY A 68 6.44 -3.73 11.08
N THR A 69 6.62 -5.03 10.94
CA THR A 69 7.09 -5.98 11.96
C THR A 69 8.35 -6.67 11.45
N ASP A 70 8.86 -7.68 12.15
CA ASP A 70 9.85 -8.62 11.61
C ASP A 70 9.36 -9.35 10.34
N GLU A 71 8.05 -9.43 10.15
CA GLU A 71 7.38 -9.93 8.95
C GLU A 71 6.98 -8.80 7.97
N GLY A 72 7.47 -7.57 8.20
CA GLY A 72 7.14 -6.35 7.46
C GLY A 72 5.71 -5.85 7.67
N PRO A 73 5.14 -5.09 6.72
CA PRO A 73 3.79 -4.54 6.86
C PRO A 73 2.76 -5.68 6.93
N GLN A 74 1.95 -5.68 7.99
CA GLN A 74 0.90 -6.67 8.20
C GLN A 74 -0.45 -6.01 8.37
N VAL A 75 -1.47 -6.54 7.68
CA VAL A 75 -2.85 -6.08 7.78
C VAL A 75 -3.80 -7.29 7.69
N ASP A 76 -5.06 -7.08 8.04
CA ASP A 76 -6.11 -8.09 7.85
C ASP A 76 -6.56 -8.07 6.38
N ILE A 77 -6.18 -9.09 5.61
CA ILE A 77 -6.38 -9.18 4.16
C ILE A 77 -7.39 -10.30 3.87
N HIS A 78 -8.37 -10.06 2.99
CA HIS A 78 -9.40 -11.05 2.64
C HIS A 78 -9.77 -10.98 1.14
N ALA A 79 -10.08 -12.13 0.53
CA ALA A 79 -10.74 -12.19 -0.78
C ALA A 79 -12.23 -11.80 -0.73
N SER A 80 -12.90 -12.17 0.36
CA SER A 80 -14.33 -11.98 0.55
C SER A 80 -14.57 -11.45 1.95
N ALA A 81 -15.14 -10.25 2.06
CA ALA A 81 -15.37 -9.55 3.33
C ALA A 81 -15.78 -10.52 4.46
N GLY A 82 -14.96 -10.56 5.51
CA GLY A 82 -15.08 -11.53 6.61
C GLY A 82 -14.85 -10.87 7.97
N ALA A 83 -15.10 -11.65 9.02
CA ALA A 83 -14.58 -11.29 10.33
C ALA A 83 -13.04 -11.44 10.32
N PHE A 84 -12.37 -10.64 11.15
CA PHE A 84 -10.93 -10.77 11.36
C PHE A 84 -10.56 -12.23 11.64
N ALA A 85 -9.58 -12.74 10.91
CA ALA A 85 -9.09 -14.11 11.05
C ALA A 85 -7.66 -14.14 11.57
N ALA A 86 -6.75 -13.50 10.83
CA ALA A 86 -5.34 -13.43 11.15
C ALA A 86 -4.68 -12.27 10.41
N TRP A 87 -3.50 -11.86 10.89
CA TRP A 87 -2.65 -10.93 10.15
C TRP A 87 -2.03 -11.62 8.93
N ALA A 88 -1.98 -10.91 7.81
CA ALA A 88 -1.30 -11.33 6.61
C ALA A 88 -0.24 -10.30 6.24
N SER A 89 0.90 -10.79 5.76
CA SER A 89 1.98 -9.94 5.30
C SER A 89 1.63 -9.35 3.93
N VAL A 90 1.90 -8.06 3.73
CA VAL A 90 1.60 -7.37 2.47
C VAL A 90 2.69 -7.67 1.44
N ASP A 91 2.28 -8.13 0.25
CA ASP A 91 3.15 -8.41 -0.89
C ASP A 91 3.20 -7.25 -1.88
N SER A 92 2.11 -6.50 -2.03
CA SER A 92 2.05 -5.39 -2.98
C SER A 92 1.20 -4.21 -2.52
N LEU A 93 1.62 -3.03 -2.96
CA LEU A 93 0.91 -1.76 -2.83
C LEU A 93 0.33 -1.36 -4.19
N ILE A 94 -0.98 -1.20 -4.21
CA ILE A 94 -1.77 -0.78 -5.37
C ILE A 94 -2.33 0.61 -5.09
N LEU A 95 -2.26 1.49 -6.10
CA LEU A 95 -2.93 2.78 -6.04
C LEU A 95 -3.89 2.90 -7.22
N ASP A 96 -5.08 3.43 -6.95
CA ASP A 96 -6.12 3.72 -7.94
C ASP A 96 -6.77 5.06 -7.63
N ALA A 97 -6.59 6.03 -8.51
CA ALA A 97 -7.16 7.36 -8.35
C ALA A 97 -8.59 7.41 -8.91
N ASP A 98 -9.49 8.16 -8.28
CA ASP A 98 -10.92 8.09 -8.64
C ASP A 98 -11.25 8.73 -10.00
N THR A 99 -11.13 10.06 -10.11
CA THR A 99 -11.59 10.78 -11.32
C THR A 99 -10.46 11.32 -12.21
N ALA A 100 -9.30 11.60 -11.64
CA ALA A 100 -8.12 12.12 -12.34
C ALA A 100 -6.85 11.58 -11.69
N SER A 101 -5.70 11.73 -12.35
CA SER A 101 -4.44 11.29 -11.76
C SER A 101 -4.10 12.11 -10.52
N CYS A 102 -3.62 11.44 -9.47
CA CYS A 102 -3.17 12.06 -8.23
C CYS A 102 -1.67 11.86 -8.05
N ASP A 103 -0.99 12.85 -7.48
CA ASP A 103 0.38 12.68 -7.00
C ASP A 103 0.36 12.08 -5.59
N VAL A 104 1.07 10.97 -5.41
CA VAL A 104 1.16 10.26 -4.14
C VAL A 104 2.61 10.17 -3.71
N GLU A 105 2.89 10.64 -2.50
CA GLU A 105 4.16 10.35 -1.85
C GLU A 105 4.12 8.97 -1.22
N ILE A 106 5.11 8.14 -1.54
CA ILE A 106 5.38 6.87 -0.86
C ILE A 106 6.71 7.02 -0.15
N PHE A 107 6.70 6.85 1.17
CA PHE A 107 7.88 6.83 2.01
C PHE A 107 7.97 5.51 2.75
N ALA A 108 9.12 4.85 2.70
CA ALA A 108 9.42 3.65 3.47
C ALA A 108 10.59 3.94 4.42
N ALA A 109 10.36 3.82 5.72
CA ALA A 109 11.45 3.75 6.69
C ALA A 109 11.98 2.32 6.75
N MET A 110 13.31 2.18 6.71
CA MET A 110 13.99 0.89 6.74
C MET A 110 14.84 0.77 8.02
N THR A 111 15.07 -0.46 8.50
CA THR A 111 16.00 -0.77 9.61
C THR A 111 17.42 -1.05 9.13
#